data_AF-A0A3E0Q3K8-F1
#
_entry.id   AF-A0A3E0Q3K8-F1
#
_cell.length_a   1.000
_cell.length_b   1.000
_cell.length_c   1.000
_cell.angle_alpha   90.00
_cell.angle_beta   90.00
_cell.angle_gamma   90.00
#
_symmetry.space_group_name_H-M   'P 1'
#
loop_
_entity.id
_entity.type
_entity.pdbx_description
1 polymer ?
#
loop_
_entity_poly.entity_id
_entity_poly.type
_entity_poly.pdbx_seq_one_letter_code
_entity_poly.pdbx_strand_id
1 'polypeptide(L)'
;MTIEEQQAMSSSAVSTTVEDDVADRVADVQEEIETPETPASGESSAAEQVALLNAEVQERDALIAALTDQLEEAANRLDRMHRQGADRAPIGKSGGPTNSGSGVQEEVAERISRLTDVVSEWHTEDYFGEIFRKLDEIRDSIAHAPPGARSGLTDSSAFLLDAADAQSSESGGGVSAWEGMKAEVFRRDEAVASDEQSSEGTVHQQESTESVNDQVDELLVEVPEPIELEVATDEQLRAAVEERDDFISRLIRRLRTTAYGRYEPIDWEQLAAAPEDMRERLEDLESRLQELLRLEECELSLERARLARDRAELEQLRQNAVRNGRANFSVEHESPESERERRWLRVFGFGKQPENEERPLE
;
A
#
# COMPACT_ATOMS: atom_id res chain seq x y z
N MET A 1 -9.38 -46.06 63.39
CA MET A 1 -8.40 -45.54 62.41
C MET A 1 -7.52 -46.70 62.02
N THR A 2 -7.32 -46.89 60.71
CA THR A 2 -6.32 -47.70 59.97
C THR A 2 -6.97 -48.62 58.94
N ILE A 3 -7.55 -48.01 57.91
CA ILE A 3 -7.92 -48.68 56.64
C ILE A 3 -6.89 -48.36 55.54
N GLU A 4 -5.99 -47.38 55.74
CA GLU A 4 -4.98 -46.98 54.75
C GLU A 4 -3.72 -47.85 54.70
N GLU A 5 -3.50 -48.76 55.65
CA GLU A 5 -2.23 -49.50 55.74
C GLU A 5 -2.21 -50.83 54.95
N GLN A 6 -3.34 -51.26 54.38
CA GLN A 6 -3.41 -52.50 53.59
C GLN A 6 -3.27 -52.30 52.07
N GLN A 7 -3.23 -51.07 51.56
CA GLN A 7 -3.13 -50.81 50.11
C GLN A 7 -1.69 -50.64 49.60
N ALA A 8 -0.69 -50.51 50.48
CA ALA A 8 0.70 -50.30 50.07
C ALA A 8 1.49 -51.60 49.77
N MET A 9 0.95 -52.79 50.09
CA MET A 9 1.69 -54.05 49.94
C MET A 9 1.31 -54.89 48.70
N SER A 10 0.30 -54.50 47.92
CA SER A 10 -0.08 -55.25 46.69
C SER A 10 0.56 -54.73 45.40
N SER A 11 1.26 -53.60 45.42
CA SER A 11 1.79 -52.97 44.20
C SER A 11 3.21 -53.39 43.82
N SER A 12 3.93 -54.12 44.67
CA SER A 12 5.39 -54.31 44.52
C SER A 12 5.84 -55.64 43.90
N ALA A 13 4.92 -56.53 43.49
CA ALA A 13 5.30 -57.90 43.11
C ALA A 13 5.07 -58.28 41.63
N VAL A 14 4.71 -57.35 40.74
CA VAL A 14 4.34 -57.67 39.33
C VAL A 14 5.26 -57.01 38.29
N SER A 15 6.33 -56.31 38.69
CA SER A 15 7.11 -55.46 37.78
C SER A 15 8.48 -55.99 37.34
N THR A 16 8.78 -57.30 37.48
CA THR A 16 10.14 -57.81 37.20
C THR A 16 10.22 -59.04 36.28
N THR A 17 9.18 -59.36 35.51
CA THR A 17 9.19 -60.54 34.62
C THR A 17 8.81 -60.28 33.16
N VAL A 18 8.70 -59.02 32.73
CA VAL A 18 8.34 -58.68 31.33
C VAL A 18 9.48 -58.00 30.56
N GLU A 19 10.56 -57.57 31.23
CA GLU A 19 11.65 -56.82 30.59
C GLU A 19 12.70 -57.71 29.90
N ASP A 20 12.84 -58.99 30.27
CA ASP A 20 13.83 -59.89 29.65
C ASP A 20 13.37 -60.55 28.33
N ASP A 21 12.06 -60.60 28.03
CA ASP A 21 11.54 -61.21 26.79
C ASP A 21 11.45 -60.21 25.61
N VAL A 22 11.66 -58.92 25.85
CA VAL A 22 11.62 -57.88 24.80
C VAL A 22 13.00 -57.66 24.17
N ALA A 23 14.08 -57.89 24.92
CA ALA A 23 15.45 -57.69 24.43
C ALA A 23 15.85 -58.68 23.32
N ASP A 24 15.34 -59.91 23.36
CA ASP A 24 15.69 -60.97 22.39
C ASP A 24 14.93 -60.82 21.05
N ARG A 25 13.82 -60.06 21.03
CA ARG A 25 13.02 -59.81 19.81
C ARG A 25 13.45 -58.58 19.00
N VAL A 26 14.32 -57.74 19.54
CA VAL A 26 14.83 -56.54 18.83
C VAL A 26 16.07 -56.87 17.99
N ALA A 27 16.80 -57.94 18.29
CA ALA A 27 17.97 -58.35 17.53
C ALA A 27 17.62 -58.97 16.16
N ASP A 28 16.51 -59.70 16.06
CA ASP A 28 16.08 -60.39 14.81
C ASP A 28 15.38 -59.47 13.79
N VAL A 29 15.12 -58.20 14.12
CA VAL A 29 14.46 -57.23 13.20
C VAL A 29 15.47 -56.30 12.51
N GLN A 30 16.76 -56.36 12.89
CA GLN A 30 17.80 -55.50 12.31
C GLN A 30 18.55 -56.10 11.11
N GLU A 31 18.28 -57.34 10.70
CA GLU A 31 18.99 -57.99 9.58
C GLU A 31 18.19 -58.06 8.26
N GLU A 32 16.94 -57.56 8.23
CA GLU A 32 16.05 -57.60 7.05
C GLU A 32 15.69 -56.19 6.52
N ILE A 33 16.65 -55.26 6.56
CA ILE A 33 16.58 -54.03 5.76
C ILE A 33 17.55 -54.21 4.59
N GLU A 34 17.06 -55.00 3.65
CA GLU A 34 17.55 -55.07 2.28
C GLU A 34 17.64 -53.66 1.69
N THR A 35 18.80 -53.41 1.08
CA THR A 35 19.16 -52.23 0.30
C THR A 35 18.05 -51.78 -0.66
N PRO A 36 17.48 -50.57 -0.50
CA PRO A 36 16.64 -50.00 -1.54
C PRO A 36 17.53 -49.48 -2.67
N GLU A 37 17.40 -50.10 -3.85
CA GLU A 37 17.93 -49.58 -5.10
C GLU A 37 17.36 -48.18 -5.37
N THR A 38 18.27 -47.22 -5.46
CA THR A 38 18.06 -45.80 -5.76
C THR A 38 17.35 -45.54 -7.10
N PRO A 39 16.26 -44.75 -7.14
CA PRO A 39 15.65 -44.25 -8.37
C PRO A 39 16.40 -43.02 -8.91
N ALA A 40 17.59 -43.22 -9.47
CA ALA A 40 18.48 -42.13 -9.91
C ALA A 40 18.07 -41.40 -11.21
N SER A 41 16.92 -41.71 -11.82
CA SER A 41 16.53 -41.13 -13.11
C SER A 41 15.64 -39.89 -13.03
N GLY A 42 15.10 -39.53 -11.86
CA GLY A 42 14.25 -38.34 -11.69
C GLY A 42 15.02 -37.06 -11.37
N GLU A 43 16.12 -37.16 -10.62
CA GLU A 43 16.86 -36.00 -10.10
C GLU A 43 17.60 -35.23 -11.20
N SER A 44 18.07 -35.90 -12.25
CA SER A 44 18.72 -35.24 -13.39
C SER A 44 17.76 -34.33 -14.15
N SER A 45 16.47 -34.68 -14.23
CA SER A 45 15.46 -33.85 -14.91
C SER A 45 15.12 -32.60 -14.10
N ALA A 46 15.05 -32.72 -12.77
CA ALA A 46 14.80 -31.58 -11.89
C ALA A 46 16.00 -30.62 -11.89
N ALA A 47 17.23 -31.15 -11.84
CA ALA A 47 18.44 -30.33 -11.89
C ALA A 47 18.59 -29.56 -13.22
N GLU A 48 18.27 -30.20 -14.35
CA GLU A 48 18.29 -29.53 -15.67
C GLU A 48 17.20 -28.46 -15.78
N GLN A 49 16.01 -28.71 -15.23
CA GLN A 49 14.93 -27.73 -15.20
C GLN A 49 15.25 -26.51 -14.33
N VAL A 50 15.88 -26.72 -13.16
CA VAL A 50 16.35 -25.62 -12.30
C VAL A 50 17.45 -24.82 -13.01
N ALA A 51 18.36 -25.47 -13.72
CA ALA A 51 19.39 -24.78 -14.49
C ALA A 51 18.79 -23.90 -15.61
N LEU A 52 17.78 -24.39 -16.32
CA LEU A 52 17.07 -23.63 -17.36
C LEU A 52 16.32 -22.43 -16.76
N LEU A 53 15.59 -22.62 -15.66
CA LEU A 53 14.86 -21.52 -15.00
C LEU A 53 15.83 -20.45 -14.48
N ASN A 54 16.97 -20.85 -13.90
CA ASN A 54 17.99 -19.90 -13.46
C ASN A 54 18.59 -19.10 -14.63
N ALA A 55 18.79 -19.72 -15.79
CA ALA A 55 19.26 -19.00 -16.98
C ALA A 55 18.24 -17.97 -17.48
N GLU A 56 16.95 -18.32 -17.46
CA GLU A 56 15.87 -17.40 -17.84
C GLU A 56 15.72 -16.23 -16.85
N VAL A 57 15.85 -16.51 -15.54
CA VAL A 57 15.85 -15.46 -14.51
C VAL A 57 17.02 -14.50 -14.74
N GLN A 58 18.23 -15.00 -15.00
CA GLN A 58 19.39 -14.16 -15.29
C GLN A 58 19.21 -13.30 -16.55
N GLU A 59 18.57 -13.82 -17.59
CA GLU A 59 18.25 -13.04 -18.80
C GLU A 59 17.26 -11.92 -18.51
N ARG A 60 16.24 -12.20 -17.69
CA ARG A 60 15.26 -11.20 -17.26
C ARG A 60 15.89 -10.13 -16.37
N ASP A 61 16.75 -10.52 -15.44
CA ASP A 61 17.49 -9.58 -14.58
C ASP A 61 18.39 -8.65 -15.40
N ALA A 62 19.06 -9.18 -16.43
CA ALA A 62 19.86 -8.39 -17.35
C ALA A 62 19.01 -7.39 -18.15
N LEU A 63 17.80 -7.78 -18.55
CA LEU A 63 16.86 -6.90 -19.25
C LEU A 63 16.31 -5.81 -18.31
N ILE A 64 15.96 -6.16 -17.07
CA ILE A 64 15.52 -5.20 -16.05
C ILE A 64 16.62 -4.18 -15.76
N ALA A 65 17.87 -4.62 -15.61
CA ALA A 65 19.02 -3.73 -15.44
C ALA A 65 19.16 -2.76 -16.63
N ALA A 66 19.08 -3.26 -17.86
CA ALA A 66 19.17 -2.42 -19.06
C ALA A 66 18.01 -1.42 -19.19
N LEU A 67 16.78 -1.80 -18.84
CA LEU A 67 15.64 -0.88 -18.83
C LEU A 67 15.78 0.18 -17.72
N THR A 68 16.32 -0.22 -16.57
CA THR A 68 16.57 0.69 -15.45
C THR A 68 17.61 1.75 -15.83
N ASP A 69 18.71 1.35 -16.47
CA ASP A 69 19.72 2.27 -17.00
C ASP A 69 19.10 3.27 -18.01
N GLN A 70 18.23 2.79 -18.91
CA GLN A 70 17.54 3.65 -19.87
C GLN A 70 16.59 4.65 -19.19
N LEU A 71 15.89 4.23 -18.13
CA LEU A 71 15.02 5.13 -17.35
C LEU A 71 15.85 6.17 -16.58
N GLU A 72 17.00 5.79 -16.03
CA GLU A 72 17.90 6.71 -15.37
C GLU A 72 18.48 7.74 -16.36
N GLU A 73 18.88 7.31 -17.56
CA GLU A 73 19.30 8.23 -18.63
C GLU A 73 18.18 9.19 -19.05
N ALA A 74 16.96 8.69 -19.19
CA ALA A 74 15.79 9.49 -19.54
C ALA A 74 15.45 10.51 -18.44
N ALA A 75 15.47 10.09 -17.18
CA ALA A 75 15.26 10.95 -16.01
C ALA A 75 16.37 12.02 -15.92
N ASN A 76 17.63 11.65 -16.11
CA ASN A 76 18.76 12.57 -16.17
C ASN A 76 18.64 13.58 -17.33
N ARG A 77 18.13 13.16 -18.48
CA ARG A 77 17.87 14.05 -19.63
C ARG A 77 16.76 15.05 -19.31
N LEU A 78 15.69 14.60 -18.64
CA LEU A 78 14.58 15.45 -18.23
C LEU A 78 15.00 16.45 -17.14
N ASP A 79 15.77 16.00 -16.13
CA ASP A 79 16.38 16.88 -15.13
C ASP A 79 17.32 17.90 -15.77
N ARG A 80 18.14 17.49 -16.75
CA ARG A 80 18.95 18.44 -17.53
C ARG A 80 18.10 19.45 -18.29
N MET A 81 17.00 19.06 -18.92
CA MET A 81 16.09 20.02 -19.59
C MET A 81 15.46 21.01 -18.59
N HIS A 82 15.03 20.51 -17.43
CA HIS A 82 14.48 21.36 -16.37
C HIS A 82 15.53 22.32 -15.81
N ARG A 83 16.76 21.85 -15.56
CA ARG A 83 17.88 22.68 -15.09
C ARG A 83 18.42 23.65 -16.14
N GLN A 84 18.48 23.25 -17.41
CA GLN A 84 18.89 24.10 -18.52
C GLN A 84 17.81 25.12 -18.91
N GLY A 85 16.62 25.02 -18.33
CA GLY A 85 15.68 26.13 -18.28
C GLY A 85 14.68 26.15 -19.42
N ALA A 86 13.96 25.05 -19.66
CA ALA A 86 12.64 25.14 -20.29
C ALA A 86 11.74 26.19 -19.60
N ASP A 87 11.92 26.41 -18.28
CA ASP A 87 11.23 27.45 -17.50
C ASP A 87 12.02 28.74 -17.25
N ARG A 88 13.26 28.86 -17.76
CA ARG A 88 14.00 30.13 -17.75
C ARG A 88 13.87 30.84 -19.09
N ALA A 89 12.64 30.97 -19.58
CA ALA A 89 12.35 32.06 -20.49
C ALA A 89 12.62 33.38 -19.73
N PRO A 90 13.56 34.22 -20.18
CA PRO A 90 13.80 35.49 -19.52
C PRO A 90 12.50 36.30 -19.60
N ILE A 91 11.92 36.60 -18.44
CA ILE A 91 10.85 37.59 -18.28
C ILE A 91 11.48 38.95 -18.61
N GLY A 92 11.60 39.21 -19.91
CA GLY A 92 12.40 40.28 -20.49
C GLY A 92 11.79 40.75 -21.80
N LYS A 93 10.53 41.17 -21.75
CA LYS A 93 9.96 42.32 -22.47
C LYS A 93 10.65 42.77 -23.79
N SER A 94 10.63 41.96 -24.84
CA SER A 94 10.52 42.35 -26.27
C SER A 94 10.52 41.07 -27.11
N GLY A 95 9.44 40.67 -27.78
CA GLY A 95 9.06 41.27 -29.06
C GLY A 95 9.63 40.45 -30.22
N GLY A 96 9.07 39.27 -30.51
CA GLY A 96 9.40 38.47 -31.69
C GLY A 96 8.80 37.06 -31.63
N PRO A 97 8.00 36.62 -32.61
CA PRO A 97 7.44 35.27 -32.63
C PRO A 97 8.47 34.31 -33.24
N THR A 98 9.22 33.58 -32.40
CA THR A 98 10.06 32.47 -32.87
C THR A 98 9.32 31.15 -32.67
N ASN A 99 8.92 30.57 -33.79
CA ASN A 99 8.14 29.34 -33.99
C ASN A 99 8.92 28.04 -33.65
N SER A 100 9.78 28.06 -32.63
CA SER A 100 10.78 26.99 -32.39
C SER A 100 10.39 25.96 -31.32
N GLY A 101 9.17 26.04 -30.77
CA GLY A 101 8.70 25.15 -29.70
C GLY A 101 7.84 23.96 -30.13
N SER A 102 7.30 23.94 -31.37
CA SER A 102 6.32 22.91 -31.75
C SER A 102 6.95 21.54 -32.04
N GLY A 103 8.19 21.50 -32.56
CA GLY A 103 8.82 20.25 -32.98
C GLY A 103 9.12 19.29 -31.81
N VAL A 104 9.48 19.82 -30.65
CA VAL A 104 9.77 18.97 -29.47
C VAL A 104 8.48 18.43 -28.85
N GLN A 105 7.39 19.20 -28.86
CA GLN A 105 6.10 18.71 -28.39
C GLN A 105 5.51 17.65 -29.33
N GLU A 106 5.70 17.80 -30.64
CA GLU A 106 5.26 16.82 -31.63
C GLU A 106 6.06 15.52 -31.51
N GLU A 107 7.38 15.57 -31.32
CA GLU A 107 8.21 14.39 -31.10
C GLU A 107 7.86 13.65 -29.79
N VAL A 108 7.57 14.39 -28.71
CA VAL A 108 7.13 13.79 -27.44
C VAL A 108 5.74 13.16 -27.57
N ALA A 109 4.81 13.83 -28.26
CA ALA A 109 3.48 13.28 -28.52
C ALA A 109 3.56 11.99 -29.36
N GLU A 110 4.37 11.99 -30.41
CA GLU A 110 4.56 10.82 -31.27
C GLU A 110 5.21 9.65 -30.51
N ARG A 111 6.13 9.93 -29.58
CA ARG A 111 6.75 8.92 -28.73
C ARG A 111 5.80 8.36 -27.68
N ILE A 112 4.93 9.18 -27.09
CA ILE A 112 3.88 8.72 -26.16
C ILE A 112 2.87 7.85 -26.92
N SER A 113 2.48 8.22 -28.13
CA SER A 113 1.61 7.40 -28.97
C SER A 113 2.22 6.03 -29.27
N ARG A 114 3.50 5.95 -29.66
CA ARG A 114 4.18 4.65 -29.88
C ARG A 114 4.28 3.80 -28.62
N LEU A 115 4.52 4.40 -27.45
CA LEU A 115 4.52 3.66 -26.18
C LEU A 115 3.13 3.15 -25.83
N THR A 116 2.10 3.94 -26.10
CA THR A 116 0.70 3.54 -25.88
C THR A 116 0.32 2.39 -26.80
N ASP A 117 0.76 2.42 -28.06
CA ASP A 117 0.54 1.34 -29.02
C ASP A 117 1.21 0.04 -28.56
N VAL A 118 2.49 0.10 -28.13
CA VAL A 118 3.21 -1.07 -27.59
C VAL A 118 2.52 -1.61 -26.34
N VAL A 119 2.11 -0.75 -25.40
CA VAL A 119 1.39 -1.17 -24.19
C VAL A 119 0.01 -1.74 -24.53
N SER A 120 -0.65 -1.25 -25.57
CA SER A 120 -1.93 -1.80 -26.03
C SER A 120 -1.80 -3.13 -26.77
N GLU A 121 -0.65 -3.37 -27.41
CA GLU A 121 -0.28 -4.64 -28.05
C GLU A 121 0.10 -5.70 -27.00
N TRP A 122 0.56 -5.26 -25.83
CA TRP A 122 0.65 -6.12 -24.65
C TRP A 122 -0.78 -6.30 -24.16
N HIS A 123 -1.47 -7.31 -24.66
CA HIS A 123 -2.86 -7.64 -24.31
C HIS A 123 -2.98 -8.00 -22.82
N THR A 124 -2.95 -6.99 -21.95
CA THR A 124 -3.08 -7.15 -20.50
C THR A 124 -4.38 -7.88 -20.15
N GLU A 125 -5.42 -7.68 -20.95
CA GLU A 125 -6.71 -8.37 -20.81
C GLU A 125 -6.59 -9.89 -20.96
N ASP A 126 -5.76 -10.38 -21.88
CA ASP A 126 -5.55 -11.82 -22.10
C ASP A 126 -4.71 -12.44 -20.98
N TYR A 127 -3.69 -11.74 -20.50
CA TYR A 127 -2.86 -12.19 -19.38
C TYR A 127 -3.63 -12.28 -18.07
N PHE A 128 -4.45 -11.27 -17.75
CA PHE A 128 -5.30 -11.34 -16.56
C PHE A 128 -6.34 -12.44 -16.68
N GLY A 129 -6.93 -12.65 -17.88
CA GLY A 129 -7.83 -13.76 -18.14
C GLY A 129 -7.19 -15.13 -17.87
N GLU A 130 -5.93 -15.33 -18.30
CA GLU A 130 -5.20 -16.58 -18.05
C GLU A 130 -4.87 -16.76 -16.55
N ILE A 131 -4.50 -15.68 -15.85
CA ILE A 131 -4.24 -15.70 -14.41
C ILE A 131 -5.51 -16.08 -13.64
N PHE A 132 -6.65 -15.46 -13.95
CA PHE A 132 -7.92 -15.80 -13.32
C PHE A 132 -8.33 -17.23 -13.60
N ARG A 133 -8.14 -17.71 -14.85
CA ARG A 133 -8.40 -19.11 -15.19
C ARG A 133 -7.53 -20.08 -14.39
N LYS A 134 -6.24 -19.77 -14.19
CA LYS A 134 -5.33 -20.58 -13.35
C LYS A 134 -5.70 -20.53 -11.87
N LEU A 135 -6.15 -19.38 -11.37
CA LEU A 135 -6.63 -19.24 -9.99
C LEU A 135 -7.90 -20.06 -9.75
N ASP A 136 -8.84 -20.06 -10.70
CA ASP A 136 -10.03 -20.90 -10.63
C ASP A 136 -9.66 -22.38 -10.72
N GLU A 137 -8.71 -22.77 -11.57
CA GLU A 137 -8.20 -24.14 -11.64
C GLU A 137 -7.53 -24.59 -10.33
N ILE A 138 -6.74 -23.72 -9.68
CA ILE A 138 -6.17 -23.98 -8.35
C ILE A 138 -7.27 -24.10 -7.30
N ARG A 139 -8.24 -23.18 -7.31
CA ARG A 139 -9.37 -23.21 -6.37
C ARG A 139 -10.19 -24.49 -6.53
N ASP A 140 -10.48 -24.90 -7.76
CA ASP A 140 -11.19 -26.13 -8.06
C ASP A 140 -10.37 -27.35 -7.67
N SER A 141 -9.06 -27.35 -7.87
CA SER A 141 -8.16 -28.41 -7.40
C SER A 141 -8.19 -28.55 -5.87
N ILE A 142 -8.27 -27.44 -5.15
CA ILE A 142 -8.38 -27.40 -3.68
C ILE A 142 -9.76 -27.90 -3.24
N ALA A 143 -10.83 -27.51 -3.94
CA ALA A 143 -12.20 -27.88 -3.61
C ALA A 143 -12.49 -29.38 -3.89
N HIS A 144 -11.88 -29.94 -4.94
CA HIS A 144 -12.07 -31.33 -5.35
C HIS A 144 -11.01 -32.27 -4.76
N ALA A 145 -10.03 -31.76 -4.01
CA ALA A 145 -9.08 -32.59 -3.29
C ALA A 145 -9.82 -33.46 -2.25
N PRO A 146 -9.69 -34.80 -2.32
CA PRO A 146 -10.40 -35.70 -1.41
C PRO A 146 -9.99 -35.42 0.04
N PRO A 147 -10.91 -35.50 1.01
CA PRO A 147 -10.66 -35.11 2.41
C PRO A 147 -9.56 -35.91 3.13
N GLY A 148 -9.04 -36.98 2.51
CA GLY A 148 -7.89 -37.76 3.00
C GLY A 148 -6.52 -37.36 2.44
N ALA A 149 -6.44 -36.54 1.38
CA ALA A 149 -5.16 -36.15 0.75
C ALA A 149 -4.55 -34.86 1.33
N ARG A 150 -5.28 -34.15 2.20
CA ARG A 150 -4.83 -32.89 2.80
C ARG A 150 -3.86 -33.06 3.98
N SER A 151 -3.64 -34.29 4.45
CA SER A 151 -2.79 -34.58 5.62
C SER A 151 -1.31 -34.78 5.31
N GLY A 152 -0.88 -34.69 4.04
CA GLY A 152 0.53 -34.89 3.64
C GLY A 152 1.22 -33.68 3.00
N LEU A 153 0.52 -32.56 2.78
CA LEU A 153 1.05 -31.39 2.07
C LEU A 153 1.63 -30.31 2.98
N THR A 154 1.52 -30.44 4.31
CA THR A 154 2.12 -29.47 5.24
C THR A 154 3.61 -29.67 5.46
N ASP A 155 4.17 -30.83 5.08
CA ASP A 155 5.58 -31.16 5.34
C ASP A 155 6.52 -30.87 4.15
N SER A 156 6.00 -30.70 2.94
CA SER A 156 6.80 -30.32 1.76
C SER A 156 6.85 -28.81 1.48
N SER A 157 6.15 -28.00 2.28
CA SER A 157 6.19 -26.52 2.15
C SER A 157 7.37 -25.87 2.87
N ALA A 158 8.10 -26.62 3.70
CA ALA A 158 9.27 -26.11 4.42
C ALA A 158 10.58 -26.13 3.60
N PHE A 159 10.60 -26.74 2.41
CA PHE A 159 11.81 -26.86 1.58
C PHE A 159 11.78 -26.01 0.29
N LEU A 160 10.72 -25.24 0.04
CA LEU A 160 10.56 -24.42 -1.17
C LEU A 160 10.44 -22.91 -0.89
N LEU A 161 10.75 -22.46 0.34
CA LEU A 161 10.71 -21.05 0.74
C LEU A 161 12.09 -20.39 0.89
N ASP A 162 13.18 -21.06 0.50
CA ASP A 162 14.56 -20.53 0.63
C ASP A 162 15.18 -20.09 -0.72
N ALA A 163 14.39 -19.99 -1.80
CA ALA A 163 14.91 -19.61 -3.12
C ALA A 163 14.08 -18.54 -3.86
N ALA A 164 13.18 -17.85 -3.16
CA ALA A 164 12.35 -16.79 -3.74
C ALA A 164 12.46 -15.50 -2.92
N ASP A 165 13.70 -15.03 -2.76
CA ASP A 165 13.96 -13.67 -2.28
C ASP A 165 14.85 -12.94 -3.29
N ALA A 166 14.21 -12.40 -4.32
CA ALA A 166 14.62 -11.19 -5.03
C ALA A 166 13.55 -10.85 -6.07
N GLN A 167 12.95 -9.66 -5.91
CA GLN A 167 12.20 -8.90 -6.91
C GLN A 167 10.73 -9.31 -7.16
N SER A 168 9.82 -8.63 -6.46
CA SER A 168 8.40 -8.50 -6.83
C SER A 168 8.00 -7.04 -6.64
N SER A 169 8.02 -6.29 -7.74
CA SER A 169 7.54 -4.92 -7.87
C SER A 169 6.02 -4.84 -7.99
N GLU A 170 5.45 -3.92 -7.24
CA GLU A 170 4.29 -3.06 -7.55
C GLU A 170 3.47 -3.40 -8.81
N SER A 171 2.32 -4.05 -8.62
CA SER A 171 1.17 -3.91 -9.52
C SER A 171 -0.12 -4.20 -8.73
N GLY A 172 -0.71 -3.13 -8.19
CA GLY A 172 -1.91 -3.19 -7.35
C GLY A 172 -2.72 -1.88 -7.34
N GLY A 173 -2.77 -1.17 -8.47
CA GLY A 173 -3.32 0.20 -8.59
C GLY A 173 -4.84 0.37 -8.53
N GLY A 174 -5.61 -0.62 -8.07
CA GLY A 174 -7.08 -0.53 -8.05
C GLY A 174 -7.71 -0.24 -6.68
N VAL A 175 -7.08 -0.71 -5.60
CA VAL A 175 -7.67 -0.67 -4.25
C VAL A 175 -7.09 0.47 -3.40
N SER A 176 -5.86 0.89 -3.68
CA SER A 176 -5.14 1.94 -2.95
C SER A 176 -5.75 3.34 -3.11
N ALA A 177 -6.35 3.66 -4.26
CA ALA A 177 -7.00 4.97 -4.45
C ALA A 177 -8.19 5.21 -3.52
N TRP A 178 -8.90 4.14 -3.13
CA TRP A 178 -10.02 4.23 -2.19
C TRP A 178 -9.56 4.20 -0.73
N GLU A 179 -8.44 3.51 -0.47
CA GLU A 179 -7.79 3.46 0.85
C GLU A 179 -7.11 4.80 1.20
N GLY A 180 -6.48 5.46 0.24
CA GLY A 180 -5.95 6.82 0.39
C GLY A 180 -7.03 7.86 0.69
N MET A 181 -8.20 7.76 0.05
CA MET A 181 -9.35 8.61 0.37
C MET A 181 -9.90 8.35 1.78
N LYS A 182 -9.90 7.11 2.27
CA LYS A 182 -10.26 6.81 3.67
C LYS A 182 -9.24 7.37 4.65
N ALA A 183 -7.95 7.18 4.38
CA ALA A 183 -6.87 7.68 5.24
C ALA A 183 -6.88 9.22 5.35
N GLU A 184 -7.22 9.92 4.27
CA GLU A 184 -7.39 11.38 4.24
C GLU A 184 -8.54 11.86 5.15
N VAL A 185 -9.67 11.14 5.16
CA VAL A 185 -10.83 11.45 6.02
C VAL A 185 -10.48 11.25 7.49
N PHE A 186 -9.78 10.17 7.85
CA PHE A 186 -9.40 9.91 9.24
C PHE A 186 -8.28 10.82 9.77
N ARG A 187 -7.43 11.38 8.90
CA ARG A 187 -6.35 12.30 9.33
C ARG A 187 -6.85 13.72 9.62
N ARG A 188 -8.03 14.09 9.13
CA ARG A 188 -8.57 15.45 9.27
C ARG A 188 -9.12 15.73 10.68
N ASP A 189 -9.57 14.70 11.38
CA ASP A 189 -10.17 14.83 12.72
C ASP A 189 -9.14 14.87 13.86
N GLU A 190 -7.93 14.38 13.62
CA GLU A 190 -6.86 14.34 14.65
C GLU A 190 -6.13 15.69 14.80
N ALA A 191 -6.19 16.58 13.80
CA ALA A 191 -5.46 17.85 13.78
C ALA A 191 -6.16 19.00 14.54
N VAL A 192 -7.40 18.83 15.00
CA VAL A 192 -8.17 19.90 15.69
C VAL A 192 -8.10 19.76 17.22
N ALA A 193 -7.57 18.67 17.77
CA ALA A 193 -7.59 18.38 19.20
C ALA A 193 -6.34 18.79 20.01
N SER A 194 -5.35 19.46 19.40
CA SER A 194 -4.02 19.66 20.02
C SER A 194 -3.69 21.08 20.51
N ASP A 195 -4.67 21.98 20.67
CA ASP A 195 -4.38 23.35 21.09
C ASP A 195 -5.37 23.92 22.12
N GLU A 196 -5.47 23.31 23.31
CA GLU A 196 -5.95 24.02 24.51
C GLU A 196 -5.17 23.60 25.79
N GLN A 197 -4.24 24.47 26.17
CA GLN A 197 -3.96 24.99 27.51
C GLN A 197 -3.93 24.06 28.75
N SER A 198 -2.69 23.85 29.21
CA SER A 198 -2.20 23.97 30.59
C SER A 198 -3.21 24.33 31.70
N SER A 199 -3.42 23.40 32.64
CA SER A 199 -3.62 23.76 34.05
C SER A 199 -2.96 22.73 34.98
N GLU A 200 -2.12 23.24 35.89
CA GLU A 200 -1.55 22.51 37.03
C GLU A 200 -2.65 22.06 37.99
N GLY A 201 -2.58 20.81 38.47
CA GLY A 201 -3.51 20.32 39.49
C GLY A 201 -3.19 18.94 40.02
N THR A 202 -2.39 18.92 41.09
CA THR A 202 -2.49 18.02 42.26
C THR A 202 -2.63 16.51 42.06
N VAL A 203 -1.53 15.83 42.41
CA VAL A 203 -1.40 14.38 42.66
C VAL A 203 -2.36 13.93 43.78
N HIS A 204 -3.35 13.11 43.43
CA HIS A 204 -4.00 12.16 44.33
C HIS A 204 -4.01 10.78 43.67
N GLN A 205 -3.10 9.91 44.13
CA GLN A 205 -3.19 8.47 43.95
C GLN A 205 -4.39 7.98 44.78
N GLN A 206 -5.46 7.62 44.09
CA GLN A 206 -6.54 6.85 44.66
C GLN A 206 -6.75 5.64 43.73
N GLU A 207 -6.40 4.47 44.24
CA GLU A 207 -6.62 3.18 43.60
C GLU A 207 -8.14 2.96 43.48
N SER A 208 -8.68 3.21 42.29
CA SER A 208 -10.06 2.88 41.93
C SER A 208 -10.08 1.50 41.27
N THR A 209 -10.40 0.46 42.05
CA THR A 209 -10.72 -0.89 41.55
C THR A 209 -12.17 -0.98 41.03
N GLU A 210 -12.62 0.06 40.32
CA GLU A 210 -14.01 0.25 39.92
C GLU A 210 -14.06 0.50 38.41
N SER A 211 -13.69 -0.48 37.58
CA SER A 211 -13.74 -0.32 36.11
C SER A 211 -13.77 -1.61 35.30
N VAL A 212 -14.52 -2.63 35.74
CA VAL A 212 -14.80 -3.81 34.91
C VAL A 212 -16.28 -3.92 34.51
N ASN A 213 -17.18 -3.23 35.22
CA ASN A 213 -18.62 -3.32 34.96
C ASN A 213 -19.17 -2.32 33.92
N ASP A 214 -18.40 -1.29 33.53
CA ASP A 214 -18.81 -0.35 32.46
C ASP A 214 -18.65 -0.93 31.04
N GLN A 215 -17.99 -2.08 30.87
CA GLN A 215 -17.78 -2.69 29.55
C GLN A 215 -19.01 -3.42 28.99
N VAL A 216 -20.02 -3.69 29.83
CA VAL A 216 -21.18 -4.51 29.43
C VAL A 216 -22.38 -3.65 29.04
N ASP A 217 -22.51 -2.43 29.57
CA ASP A 217 -23.57 -1.49 29.14
C ASP A 217 -23.26 -0.79 27.80
N GLU A 218 -22.02 -0.89 27.29
CA GLU A 218 -21.61 -0.39 25.97
C GLU A 218 -22.01 -1.32 24.80
N LEU A 219 -22.87 -2.32 25.04
CA LEU A 219 -23.30 -3.29 24.05
C LEU A 219 -24.47 -2.82 23.16
N LEU A 220 -25.18 -1.77 23.53
CA LEU A 220 -26.32 -1.23 22.79
C LEU A 220 -25.99 0.14 22.20
N VAL A 221 -25.04 0.19 21.26
CA VAL A 221 -24.85 1.39 20.45
C VAL A 221 -26.08 1.53 19.55
N GLU A 222 -26.97 2.46 19.87
CA GLU A 222 -28.14 2.77 19.05
C GLU A 222 -27.69 3.25 17.66
N VAL A 223 -28.20 2.59 16.63
CA VAL A 223 -27.89 2.93 15.23
C VAL A 223 -28.67 4.19 14.87
N PRO A 224 -28.01 5.25 14.34
CA PRO A 224 -28.69 6.48 13.95
C PRO A 224 -29.85 6.19 12.97
N GLU A 225 -30.98 6.85 13.16
CA GLU A 225 -32.17 6.63 12.33
C GLU A 225 -31.96 7.11 10.87
N PRO A 226 -32.56 6.45 9.88
CA PRO A 226 -32.49 6.89 8.48
C PRO A 226 -33.29 8.18 8.28
N ILE A 227 -32.67 9.19 7.67
CA ILE A 227 -33.31 10.46 7.32
C ILE A 227 -33.77 10.47 5.87
N GLU A 228 -35.00 10.93 5.65
CA GLU A 228 -35.59 11.14 4.32
C GLU A 228 -35.00 12.39 3.66
N LEU A 229 -34.12 12.18 2.67
CA LEU A 229 -33.37 13.24 1.97
C LEU A 229 -34.26 14.28 1.26
N GLU A 230 -35.48 13.89 0.87
CA GLU A 230 -36.39 14.76 0.11
C GLU A 230 -37.13 15.78 0.99
N VAL A 231 -37.26 15.50 2.27
CA VAL A 231 -38.04 16.30 3.23
C VAL A 231 -37.12 17.01 4.23
N ALA A 232 -35.92 16.49 4.43
CA ALA A 232 -34.97 17.01 5.39
C ALA A 232 -34.45 18.41 5.02
N THR A 233 -34.41 19.29 6.00
CA THR A 233 -33.76 20.60 5.91
C THR A 233 -32.24 20.45 5.94
N ASP A 234 -31.51 21.42 5.38
CA ASP A 234 -30.03 21.43 5.39
C ASP A 234 -29.45 21.29 6.80
N GLU A 235 -30.10 21.87 7.81
CA GLU A 235 -29.69 21.76 9.21
C GLU A 235 -29.86 20.34 9.75
N GLN A 236 -30.97 19.67 9.41
CA GLN A 236 -31.19 18.26 9.76
C GLN A 236 -30.19 17.34 9.08
N LEU A 237 -29.84 17.61 7.82
CA LEU A 237 -28.83 16.84 7.10
C LEU A 237 -27.45 16.99 7.73
N ARG A 238 -27.06 18.19 8.18
CA ARG A 238 -25.78 18.39 8.90
C ARG A 238 -25.76 17.65 10.24
N ALA A 239 -26.80 17.80 11.05
CA ALA A 239 -26.90 17.12 12.34
C ALA A 239 -26.83 15.58 12.18
N ALA A 240 -27.44 15.05 11.12
CA ALA A 240 -27.40 13.62 10.82
C ALA A 240 -26.02 13.10 10.43
N VAL A 241 -25.25 13.92 9.72
CA VAL A 241 -23.86 13.58 9.36
C VAL A 241 -23.02 13.56 10.63
N GLU A 242 -23.13 14.58 11.48
CA GLU A 242 -22.42 14.65 12.77
C GLU A 242 -22.76 13.44 13.66
N GLU A 243 -24.04 13.09 13.80
CA GLU A 243 -24.48 11.93 14.60
C GLU A 243 -23.93 10.60 14.06
N ARG A 244 -23.87 10.46 12.73
CA ARG A 244 -23.28 9.28 12.07
C ARG A 244 -21.77 9.23 12.25
N ASP A 245 -21.08 10.36 12.17
CA ASP A 245 -19.63 10.43 12.37
C ASP A 245 -19.25 10.08 13.82
N ASP A 246 -20.04 10.55 14.80
CA ASP A 246 -19.91 10.17 16.21
C ASP A 246 -20.17 8.68 16.42
N PHE A 247 -21.18 8.12 15.75
CA PHE A 247 -21.47 6.69 15.80
C PHE A 247 -20.35 5.86 15.17
N ILE A 248 -19.82 6.25 14.01
CA ILE A 248 -18.69 5.59 13.35
C ILE A 248 -17.45 5.63 14.24
N SER A 249 -17.16 6.78 14.85
CA SER A 249 -16.03 6.93 15.79
C SER A 249 -16.16 6.01 17.00
N ARG A 250 -17.36 5.90 17.58
CA ARG A 250 -17.66 4.93 18.65
C ARG A 250 -17.48 3.48 18.17
N LEU A 251 -17.98 3.14 16.99
CA LEU A 251 -17.84 1.80 16.42
C LEU A 251 -16.38 1.44 16.16
N ILE A 252 -15.58 2.37 15.64
CA ILE A 252 -14.14 2.18 15.42
C ILE A 252 -13.42 1.95 16.75
N ARG A 253 -13.70 2.78 17.76
CA ARG A 253 -13.11 2.62 19.10
C ARG A 253 -13.43 1.24 19.67
N ARG A 254 -14.69 0.79 19.54
CA ARG A 254 -15.15 -0.54 19.96
C ARG A 254 -14.48 -1.67 19.19
N LEU A 255 -14.37 -1.56 17.87
CA LEU A 255 -13.69 -2.56 17.05
C LEU A 255 -12.23 -2.69 17.44
N ARG A 256 -11.56 -1.55 17.71
CA ARG A 256 -10.18 -1.54 18.22
C ARG A 256 -10.08 -2.24 19.57
N THR A 257 -10.88 -1.85 20.57
CA THR A 257 -10.82 -2.49 21.90
C THR A 257 -11.16 -3.98 21.85
N THR A 258 -12.14 -4.38 21.02
CA THR A 258 -12.49 -5.79 20.82
C THR A 258 -11.37 -6.55 20.11
N ALA A 259 -10.70 -5.95 19.12
CA ALA A 259 -9.57 -6.58 18.43
C ALA A 259 -8.39 -6.82 19.38
N TYR A 260 -8.07 -5.86 20.26
CA TYR A 260 -7.01 -6.03 21.25
C TYR A 260 -7.38 -7.04 22.35
N GLY A 261 -8.67 -7.14 22.72
CA GLY A 261 -9.14 -8.09 23.74
C GLY A 261 -9.29 -9.54 23.27
N ARG A 262 -9.12 -9.84 21.98
CA ARG A 262 -9.24 -11.22 21.45
C ARG A 262 -7.98 -12.06 21.61
N TYR A 263 -6.85 -11.44 21.93
CA TYR A 263 -5.64 -12.17 22.22
C TYR A 263 -5.59 -12.43 23.71
N GLU A 264 -5.56 -13.71 24.10
CA GLU A 264 -5.21 -14.06 25.48
C GLU A 264 -3.86 -13.40 25.81
N PRO A 265 -3.69 -12.84 27.03
CA PRO A 265 -2.43 -12.26 27.44
C PRO A 265 -1.30 -13.25 27.16
N ILE A 266 -0.32 -12.84 26.36
CA ILE A 266 0.82 -13.70 25.99
C ILE A 266 1.55 -14.08 27.27
N ASP A 267 1.62 -15.39 27.55
CA ASP A 267 2.38 -15.90 28.68
C ASP A 267 3.88 -15.91 28.33
N TRP A 268 4.56 -14.83 28.71
CA TRP A 268 5.98 -14.63 28.44
C TRP A 268 6.87 -15.71 29.08
N GLU A 269 6.44 -16.32 30.17
CA GLU A 269 7.19 -17.40 30.84
C GLU A 269 7.19 -18.67 29.97
N GLN A 270 6.06 -18.99 29.33
CA GLN A 270 5.97 -20.11 28.40
C GLN A 270 6.77 -19.86 27.12
N LEU A 271 6.78 -18.62 26.63
CA LEU A 271 7.56 -18.24 25.46
C LEU A 271 9.07 -18.36 25.72
N ALA A 272 9.54 -18.06 26.93
CA ALA A 272 10.94 -18.22 27.32
C ALA A 272 11.39 -19.69 27.38
N ALA A 273 10.46 -20.62 27.62
CA ALA A 273 10.71 -22.06 27.61
C ALA A 273 10.59 -22.70 26.21
N ALA A 274 10.29 -21.91 25.17
CA ALA A 274 10.13 -22.43 23.82
C ALA A 274 11.45 -22.99 23.24
N PRO A 275 11.40 -24.04 22.39
CA PRO A 275 12.56 -24.57 21.69
C PRO A 275 13.37 -23.49 20.96
N GLU A 276 14.69 -23.66 20.88
CA GLU A 276 15.61 -22.67 20.26
C GLU A 276 15.27 -22.41 18.79
N ASP A 277 14.96 -23.46 18.02
CA ASP A 277 14.52 -23.35 16.62
C ASP A 277 13.25 -22.48 16.45
N MET A 278 12.35 -22.49 17.44
CA MET A 278 11.15 -21.64 17.40
C MET A 278 11.50 -20.18 17.74
N ARG A 279 12.46 -19.95 18.63
CA ARG A 279 12.94 -18.61 18.97
C ARG A 279 13.64 -17.96 17.78
N GLU A 280 14.52 -18.69 17.10
CA GLU A 280 15.18 -18.23 15.87
C GLU A 280 14.15 -17.84 14.80
N ARG A 281 13.16 -18.70 14.54
CA ARG A 281 12.08 -18.37 13.59
C ARG A 281 11.26 -17.15 13.99
N LEU A 282 11.04 -16.93 15.29
CA LEU A 282 10.33 -15.74 15.78
C LEU A 282 11.17 -14.48 15.60
N GLU A 283 12.48 -14.55 15.84
CA GLU A 283 13.42 -13.45 15.59
C GLU A 283 13.51 -13.11 14.10
N ASP A 284 13.50 -14.11 13.22
CA ASP A 284 13.45 -13.92 11.76
C ASP A 284 12.13 -13.29 11.30
N LEU A 285 11.00 -13.75 11.85
CA LEU A 285 9.70 -13.14 11.55
C LEU A 285 9.60 -11.72 12.10
N GLU A 286 10.15 -11.45 13.28
CA GLU A 286 10.22 -10.12 13.86
C GLU A 286 11.06 -9.19 12.97
N SER A 287 12.26 -9.62 12.57
CA SER A 287 13.14 -8.82 11.70
C SER A 287 12.45 -8.49 10.37
N ARG A 288 11.81 -9.48 9.74
CA ARG A 288 11.03 -9.29 8.50
C ARG A 288 9.87 -8.33 8.70
N LEU A 289 9.12 -8.43 9.80
CA LEU A 289 8.01 -7.52 10.10
C LEU A 289 8.51 -6.09 10.37
N GLN A 290 9.64 -5.93 11.05
CA GLN A 290 10.26 -4.63 11.26
C GLN A 290 10.73 -4.00 9.94
N GLU A 291 11.27 -4.79 9.01
CA GLU A 291 11.64 -4.32 7.67
C GLU A 291 10.43 -3.90 6.85
N LEU A 292 9.37 -4.72 6.83
CA LEU A 292 8.10 -4.36 6.18
C LEU A 292 7.52 -3.08 6.77
N LEU A 293 7.53 -2.93 8.09
CA LEU A 293 7.07 -1.70 8.74
C LEU A 293 7.89 -0.47 8.31
N ARG A 294 9.23 -0.59 8.19
CA ARG A 294 10.07 0.50 7.68
C ARG A 294 9.78 0.86 6.22
N LEU A 295 9.48 -0.13 5.38
CA LEU A 295 9.10 0.09 3.97
C LEU A 295 7.76 0.84 3.89
N GLU A 296 6.75 0.38 4.63
CA GLU A 296 5.43 1.02 4.70
C GLU A 296 5.51 2.45 5.26
N GLU A 297 6.33 2.68 6.28
CA GLU A 297 6.58 4.03 6.79
C GLU A 297 7.24 4.94 5.73
N CYS A 298 8.16 4.39 4.94
CA CYS A 298 8.78 5.09 3.82
C CYS A 298 7.75 5.43 2.74
N GLU A 299 6.91 4.48 2.33
CA GLU A 299 5.83 4.67 1.35
C GLU A 299 4.83 5.73 1.82
N LEU A 300 4.35 5.64 3.07
CA LEU A 300 3.51 6.66 3.68
C LEU A 300 4.18 8.04 3.71
N SER A 301 5.49 8.10 3.90
CA SER A 301 6.24 9.36 3.86
C SER A 301 6.29 9.95 2.44
N LEU A 302 6.45 9.10 1.42
CA LEU A 302 6.44 9.49 0.00
C LEU A 302 5.04 9.97 -0.43
N GLU A 303 3.99 9.28 0.00
CA GLU A 303 2.61 9.68 -0.24
C GLU A 303 2.29 11.02 0.43
N ARG A 304 2.67 11.20 1.69
CA ARG A 304 2.52 12.48 2.40
C ARG A 304 3.25 13.60 1.67
N ALA A 305 4.47 13.35 1.18
CA ALA A 305 5.23 14.33 0.41
C ALA A 305 4.57 14.65 -0.94
N ARG A 306 4.02 13.65 -1.64
CA ARG A 306 3.25 13.83 -2.87
C ARG A 306 2.00 14.67 -2.64
N LEU A 307 1.17 14.31 -1.66
CA LEU A 307 -0.02 15.08 -1.28
C LEU A 307 0.32 16.51 -0.85
N ALA A 308 1.46 16.72 -0.18
CA ALA A 308 1.91 18.07 0.17
C ALA A 308 2.25 18.92 -1.07
N ARG A 309 2.89 18.34 -2.10
CA ARG A 309 3.16 19.02 -3.37
C ARG A 309 1.87 19.34 -4.12
N ASP A 310 0.96 18.38 -4.23
CA ASP A 310 -0.32 18.55 -4.92
C ASP A 310 -1.17 19.64 -4.22
N ARG A 311 -1.19 19.64 -2.88
CA ARG A 311 -1.84 20.72 -2.09
C ARG A 311 -1.19 22.08 -2.34
N ALA A 312 0.14 22.17 -2.40
CA ALA A 312 0.84 23.42 -2.70
C ALA A 312 0.56 23.92 -4.12
N GLU A 313 0.49 23.03 -5.12
CA GLU A 313 0.14 23.37 -6.49
C GLU A 313 -1.30 23.89 -6.59
N LEU A 314 -2.26 23.19 -5.94
CA LEU A 314 -3.65 23.64 -5.87
C LEU A 314 -3.78 24.99 -5.16
N GLU A 315 -3.00 25.23 -4.12
CA GLU A 315 -2.96 26.54 -3.45
C GLU A 315 -2.40 27.62 -4.37
N GLN A 316 -1.32 27.35 -5.10
CA GLN A 316 -0.76 28.28 -6.09
C GLN A 316 -1.76 28.58 -7.21
N LEU A 317 -2.46 27.58 -7.73
CA LEU A 317 -3.52 27.76 -8.73
C LEU A 317 -4.68 28.59 -8.19
N ARG A 318 -5.11 28.34 -6.94
CA ARG A 318 -6.13 29.17 -6.26
C ARG A 318 -5.67 30.61 -6.10
N GLN A 319 -4.43 30.85 -5.66
CA GLN A 319 -3.87 32.20 -5.54
C GLN A 319 -3.79 32.91 -6.90
N ASN A 320 -3.38 32.19 -7.95
CA ASN A 320 -3.35 32.70 -9.32
C ASN A 320 -4.75 33.03 -9.83
N ALA A 321 -5.74 32.18 -9.58
CA ALA A 321 -7.14 32.42 -9.94
C ALA A 321 -7.71 33.64 -9.20
N VAL A 322 -7.41 33.81 -7.91
CA VAL A 322 -7.81 35.00 -7.14
C VAL A 322 -7.13 36.26 -7.67
N ARG A 323 -5.84 36.18 -7.99
CA ARG A 323 -5.07 37.31 -8.56
C ARG A 323 -5.58 37.71 -9.95
N ASN A 324 -5.83 36.73 -10.82
CA ASN A 324 -6.37 36.94 -12.16
C ASN A 324 -7.84 37.40 -12.11
N GLY A 325 -8.63 36.84 -11.20
CA GLY A 325 -10.01 37.26 -10.95
C GLY A 325 -10.07 38.71 -10.48
N ARG A 326 -9.19 39.13 -9.55
CA ARG A 326 -9.05 40.54 -9.14
C ARG A 326 -8.58 41.45 -10.28
N ALA A 327 -7.63 40.99 -11.10
CA ALA A 327 -7.18 41.75 -12.26
C ALA A 327 -8.31 41.94 -13.29
N ASN A 328 -9.11 40.91 -13.54
CA ASN A 328 -10.25 40.97 -14.44
C ASN A 328 -11.41 41.82 -13.88
N PHE A 329 -11.63 41.81 -12.56
CA PHE A 329 -12.66 42.65 -11.92
C PHE A 329 -12.23 44.13 -11.81
N SER A 330 -10.92 44.43 -11.83
CA SER A 330 -10.41 45.79 -11.85
C SER A 330 -10.42 46.45 -13.24
N VAL A 331 -10.84 45.71 -14.28
CA VAL A 331 -10.98 46.19 -15.68
C VAL A 331 -12.45 46.30 -16.07
N GLU A 332 -13.35 46.60 -15.12
CA GLU A 332 -14.68 47.09 -15.45
C GLU A 332 -14.64 48.61 -15.63
N HIS A 333 -14.27 49.05 -16.86
CA HIS A 333 -15.08 49.98 -17.66
C HIS A 333 -14.55 50.28 -19.08
N GLU A 334 -13.85 49.35 -19.74
CA GLU A 334 -13.73 49.41 -21.21
C GLU A 334 -14.25 48.10 -21.81
N SER A 335 -15.30 48.18 -22.62
CA SER A 335 -15.98 47.03 -23.21
C SER A 335 -14.96 46.11 -23.92
N PRO A 336 -14.94 44.80 -23.63
CA PRO A 336 -14.00 43.85 -24.22
C PRO A 336 -14.12 43.74 -25.75
N GLU A 337 -15.20 44.25 -26.34
CA GLU A 337 -15.35 44.41 -27.78
C GLU A 337 -14.35 45.44 -28.33
N SER A 338 -14.14 46.56 -27.64
CA SER A 338 -13.28 47.64 -28.11
C SER A 338 -11.79 47.26 -28.09
N GLU A 339 -11.36 46.44 -27.14
CA GLU A 339 -9.98 45.94 -27.09
C GLU A 339 -9.70 44.88 -28.16
N ARG A 340 -10.63 43.94 -28.39
CA ARG A 340 -10.50 42.96 -29.48
C ARG A 340 -10.48 43.64 -30.84
N GLU A 341 -11.34 44.64 -31.04
CA GLU A 341 -11.43 45.41 -32.27
C GLU A 341 -10.15 46.24 -32.51
N ARG A 342 -9.60 46.89 -31.48
CA ARG A 342 -8.30 47.59 -31.56
C ARG A 342 -7.13 46.65 -31.84
N ARG A 343 -7.15 45.42 -31.34
CA ARG A 343 -6.10 44.41 -31.60
C ARG A 343 -6.14 43.93 -33.05
N TRP A 344 -7.33 43.64 -33.57
CA TRP A 344 -7.53 43.27 -34.98
C TRP A 344 -7.16 44.43 -35.92
N LEU A 345 -7.57 45.66 -35.60
CA LEU A 345 -7.23 46.86 -36.40
C LEU A 345 -5.71 47.12 -36.46
N ARG A 346 -4.95 46.73 -35.42
CA ARG A 346 -3.49 46.85 -35.42
C ARG A 346 -2.81 45.79 -36.30
N VAL A 347 -3.35 44.56 -36.34
CA VAL A 347 -2.86 43.48 -37.23
C VAL A 347 -3.03 43.86 -38.71
N PHE A 348 -4.13 44.56 -39.05
CA PHE A 348 -4.37 45.04 -40.41
C PHE A 348 -3.78 46.42 -40.72
N GLY A 349 -3.01 47.01 -39.80
CA GLY A 349 -2.32 48.28 -40.05
C GLY A 349 -3.20 49.55 -40.04
N PHE A 350 -4.49 49.44 -39.72
CA PHE A 350 -5.42 50.57 -39.65
C PHE A 350 -5.25 51.46 -38.41
N GLY A 351 -4.37 51.08 -37.46
CA GLY A 351 -4.10 51.83 -36.23
C GLY A 351 -2.92 52.80 -36.27
N LYS A 352 -2.26 52.97 -37.42
CA LYS A 352 -1.17 53.96 -37.55
C LYS A 352 -1.83 55.34 -37.66
N GLN A 353 -1.91 56.09 -36.56
CA GLN A 353 -2.28 57.50 -36.66
C GLN A 353 -1.31 58.18 -37.63
N PRO A 354 -1.82 58.96 -38.60
CA PRO A 354 -0.95 59.72 -39.48
C PRO A 354 -0.11 60.65 -38.61
N GLU A 355 1.21 60.46 -38.64
CA GLU A 355 2.15 61.38 -38.04
C GLU A 355 1.83 62.78 -38.56
N ASN A 356 1.61 63.67 -37.61
CA ASN A 356 1.21 65.05 -37.80
C ASN A 356 2.36 65.76 -38.54
N GLU A 357 2.33 65.76 -39.88
CA GLU A 357 3.26 66.50 -40.72
C GLU A 357 3.15 68.00 -40.40
N GLU A 358 4.16 68.49 -39.69
CA GLU A 358 4.37 69.88 -39.35
C GLU A 358 4.42 70.72 -40.63
N ARG A 359 3.48 71.67 -40.73
CA ARG A 359 3.48 72.71 -41.77
C ARG A 359 4.73 73.60 -41.61
N PRO A 360 5.51 73.86 -42.68
CA PRO A 360 6.44 74.97 -42.68
C PRO A 360 5.66 76.29 -42.78
N LEU A 361 5.96 77.22 -41.88
CA LEU A 361 5.49 78.61 -41.92
C LEU A 361 6.31 79.37 -42.97
N GLU A 362 5.63 80.01 -43.93
CA GLU A 362 6.16 81.16 -44.69
C GLU A 362 5.75 82.48 -44.02
#